data_AF-A0A5M8RTR4-F1
#
_entry.id   AF-A0A5M8RTR4-F1
#
_cell.length_a   1.000
_cell.length_b   1.000
_cell.length_c   1.000
_cell.angle_alpha   90.00
_cell.angle_beta   90.00
_cell.angle_gamma   90.00
#
_symmetry.space_group_name_H-M   'P 1'
#
loop_
_entity.id
_entity.type
_entity.pdbx_description
1 polymer ?
#
loop_
_entity_poly.entity_id
_entity_poly.type
_entity_poly.pdbx_seq_one_letter_code
_entity_poly.pdbx_strand_id
1 'polypeptide(L)'
;MKYDIPKEVRSPVKLLFSLYAKDLLIVGVGTLILLNITSEFVHSWFTIPYYIVGFGFLVFLVCNSVHNPGKKNYHTLFFLIKSNKTVYHPIDRHKVENEIKYSNNEVEVRENA
;
A
#
# COMPACT_ATOMS: atom_id res chain seq x y z
N MET A 1 5.95 -8.84 -39.43
CA MET A 1 6.04 -9.46 -38.08
C MET A 1 6.48 -8.39 -37.11
N LYS A 2 5.61 -8.00 -36.19
CA LYS A 2 5.88 -6.94 -35.20
C LYS A 2 6.53 -7.62 -33.99
N TYR A 3 7.79 -7.31 -33.71
CA TYR A 3 8.50 -7.87 -32.57
C TYR A 3 8.24 -6.95 -31.36
N ASP A 4 7.48 -7.43 -30.37
CA ASP A 4 7.37 -6.75 -29.09
C ASP A 4 8.66 -7.01 -28.31
N ILE A 5 9.55 -6.02 -28.30
CA ILE A 5 10.75 -6.03 -27.48
C ILE A 5 10.28 -6.10 -26.02
N PRO A 6 10.67 -7.13 -25.23
CA PRO A 6 10.27 -7.21 -23.85
C PRO A 6 10.90 -6.02 -23.10
N LYS A 7 10.06 -5.05 -22.70
CA LYS A 7 10.47 -3.98 -21.78
C LYS A 7 11.01 -4.65 -20.52
N GLU A 8 12.26 -4.32 -20.18
CA GLU A 8 13.05 -4.80 -19.05
C GLU A 8 12.24 -5.45 -17.91
N VAL A 9 12.50 -6.73 -17.64
CA VAL A 9 11.94 -7.44 -16.48
C VAL A 9 12.64 -6.92 -15.22
N ARG A 10 12.18 -5.78 -14.70
CA ARG A 10 12.58 -5.29 -13.37
C ARG A 10 11.86 -6.09 -12.31
N SER A 11 12.27 -7.34 -12.11
CA SER A 11 11.78 -8.14 -11.00
C SER A 11 12.28 -7.50 -9.69
N PRO A 12 11.38 -7.02 -8.80
CA PRO A 12 11.80 -6.50 -7.52
C PRO A 12 12.55 -7.59 -6.74
N VAL A 13 13.69 -7.23 -6.14
CA VAL A 13 14.55 -8.16 -5.39
C VAL A 13 13.75 -8.73 -4.21
N LYS A 14 13.29 -9.98 -4.36
CA LYS A 14 12.69 -10.78 -3.30
C LYS A 14 13.84 -11.38 -2.50
N LEU A 15 13.90 -11.08 -1.21
CA LEU A 15 14.99 -11.58 -0.36
C LEU A 15 14.61 -12.92 0.29
N LEU A 16 13.50 -12.95 1.03
CA LEU A 16 13.05 -14.15 1.77
C LEU A 16 11.53 -14.32 1.68
N PHE A 17 11.09 -15.52 1.28
CA PHE A 17 9.69 -15.99 1.15
C PHE A 17 8.77 -15.10 0.30
N SER A 18 8.48 -13.87 0.75
CA SER A 18 7.63 -12.87 0.09
C SER A 18 8.00 -11.41 0.48
N LEU A 19 9.11 -11.23 1.20
CA LEU A 19 9.58 -9.94 1.70
C LEU A 19 10.53 -9.29 0.70
N TYR A 20 10.19 -8.07 0.30
CA TYR A 20 11.06 -7.20 -0.48
C TYR A 20 12.09 -6.52 0.41
N ALA A 21 13.20 -6.05 -0.15
CA ALA A 21 14.22 -5.31 0.59
C ALA A 21 13.67 -4.12 1.40
N LYS A 22 12.65 -3.43 0.85
CA LYS A 22 11.96 -2.33 1.54
C LYS A 22 11.23 -2.79 2.80
N ASP A 23 10.68 -3.99 2.77
CA ASP A 23 9.95 -4.55 3.91
C ASP A 23 10.90 -4.87 5.07
N LEU A 24 12.09 -5.39 4.74
CA LEU A 24 13.13 -5.67 5.72
C LEU A 24 13.64 -4.38 6.38
N LEU A 25 13.71 -3.29 5.61
CA LEU A 25 14.02 -1.97 6.15
C LEU A 25 12.93 -1.52 7.15
N ILE A 26 11.65 -1.66 6.79
CA ILE A 26 10.54 -1.29 7.68
C ILE A 26 10.60 -2.07 8.99
N VAL A 27 10.78 -3.39 8.93
CA VAL A 27 10.89 -4.23 10.14
C VAL A 27 12.15 -3.88 10.93
N GLY A 28 13.30 -3.76 10.28
CA GLY A 28 14.57 -3.49 10.94
C GLY A 28 14.59 -2.13 11.63
N VAL A 29 14.28 -1.06 10.91
CA VAL A 29 14.20 0.30 11.47
C VAL A 29 13.10 0.40 12.52
N GLY A 30 11.92 -0.18 12.24
CA GLY A 30 10.82 -0.21 13.20
C GLY A 30 11.18 -0.93 14.50
N THR A 31 11.92 -2.02 14.43
CA THR A 31 12.41 -2.75 15.62
C THR A 31 13.41 -1.91 16.41
N LEU A 32 14.34 -1.21 15.74
CA LEU A 32 15.28 -0.32 16.43
C LEU A 32 14.57 0.81 17.19
N ILE A 33 13.57 1.44 16.56
CA ILE A 33 12.74 2.48 17.18
C ILE A 33 12.00 1.89 18.39
N LEU A 34 11.38 0.72 18.21
CA LEU A 34 10.60 0.03 19.24
C LEU A 34 11.45 -0.31 20.47
N LEU A 35 12.65 -0.85 20.27
CA LEU A 35 13.49 -1.30 21.37
C LEU A 35 14.23 -0.17 22.08
N ASN A 36 14.62 0.91 21.37
CA ASN A 36 15.50 1.94 21.93
C ASN A 36 14.81 3.27 22.20
N ILE A 37 13.82 3.66 21.40
CA ILE A 37 13.23 5.00 21.49
C ILE A 37 11.91 4.92 22.25
N THR A 38 10.96 4.13 21.75
CA THR A 38 9.60 4.13 22.32
C THR A 38 9.48 3.30 23.60
N SER A 39 10.45 2.42 23.88
CA SER A 39 10.50 1.61 25.12
C SER A 39 10.70 2.46 26.38
N GLU A 40 11.42 3.58 26.28
CA GLU A 40 11.69 4.48 27.42
C GLU A 40 10.42 5.17 27.95
N PHE A 41 9.41 5.32 27.09
CA PHE A 41 8.15 5.98 27.44
C PHE A 41 7.11 5.01 28.05
N VAL A 42 7.44 3.74 28.19
CA VAL A 42 6.51 2.70 28.64
C VAL A 42 6.80 2.32 30.08
N HIS A 43 5.80 2.49 30.95
CA HIS A 43 5.89 2.06 32.34
C HIS A 43 6.11 0.54 32.43
N SER A 44 6.93 0.08 33.39
CA SER A 44 7.38 -1.32 33.51
C SER A 44 6.25 -2.36 33.46
N TRP A 45 5.07 -2.03 34.02
CA TRP A 45 3.91 -2.92 34.00
C TRP A 45 3.37 -3.18 32.58
N PHE A 46 3.53 -2.23 31.67
CA PHE A 46 3.05 -2.34 30.29
C PHE A 46 4.12 -2.83 29.31
N THR A 47 5.32 -3.16 29.78
CA THR A 47 6.44 -3.57 28.92
C THR A 47 6.12 -4.80 28.07
N ILE A 48 5.52 -5.84 28.66
CA ILE A 48 5.17 -7.07 27.93
C ILE A 48 4.07 -6.80 26.87
N PRO A 49 2.90 -6.21 27.23
CA PRO A 49 1.89 -5.84 26.24
C PRO A 49 2.43 -4.95 25.12
N TYR A 50 3.29 -3.99 25.46
CA TYR A 50 3.92 -3.08 24.52
C TYR A 50 4.71 -3.82 23.44
N TYR A 51 5.57 -4.78 23.83
CA TYR A 51 6.34 -5.55 22.86
C TYR A 51 5.44 -6.43 21.99
N ILE A 52 4.42 -7.08 22.56
CA ILE A 52 3.49 -7.92 21.79
C ILE A 52 2.78 -7.09 20.72
N VAL A 53 2.21 -5.96 21.11
CA VAL A 53 1.48 -5.07 20.19
C VAL A 53 2.42 -4.46 19.17
N GLY A 54 3.59 -3.99 19.61
CA GLY A 54 4.55 -3.33 18.73
C GLY A 54 5.13 -4.27 17.67
N PHE A 55 5.58 -5.47 18.05
CA PHE A 55 6.05 -6.45 17.07
C PHE A 55 4.92 -6.94 16.17
N GLY A 56 3.72 -7.16 16.73
CA GLY A 56 2.53 -7.49 15.95
C GLY A 56 2.21 -6.41 14.91
N PHE A 57 2.35 -5.13 15.27
CA PHE A 57 2.14 -4.00 14.38
C PHE A 57 3.19 -3.92 13.25
N LEU A 58 4.46 -4.21 13.54
CA LEU A 58 5.51 -4.28 12.51
C LEU A 58 5.23 -5.38 11.49
N VAL A 59 4.80 -6.56 11.95
CA VAL A 59 4.37 -7.65 11.06
C VAL A 59 3.15 -7.22 10.23
N PHE A 60 2.14 -6.64 10.88
CA PHE A 60 0.94 -6.14 10.23
C PHE A 60 1.25 -5.15 9.10
N LEU A 61 2.17 -4.20 9.30
CA LEU A 61 2.54 -3.21 8.28
C LEU A 61 3.04 -3.85 6.97
N VAL A 62 3.73 -4.98 7.08
CA VAL A 62 4.40 -5.65 5.97
C VAL A 62 3.54 -6.76 5.34
N CYS A 63 2.50 -7.20 6.04
CA CYS A 63 1.46 -8.06 5.48
C CYS A 63 0.74 -7.37 4.31
N ASN A 64 0.26 -8.20 3.38
CA ASN A 64 -0.57 -7.75 2.28
C ASN A 64 -1.90 -7.22 2.83
N SER A 65 -2.39 -6.13 2.25
CA SER A 65 -3.65 -5.52 2.62
C SER A 65 -4.81 -6.31 2.03
N VAL A 66 -5.77 -6.68 2.88
CA VAL A 66 -7.01 -7.37 2.45
C VAL A 66 -7.89 -6.41 1.63
N HIS A 67 -7.92 -5.13 2.00
CA HIS A 67 -8.76 -4.11 1.37
C HIS A 67 -8.12 -3.47 0.13
N ASN A 68 -6.79 -3.54 -0.01
CA ASN A 68 -6.06 -2.97 -1.14
C ASN A 68 -5.19 -4.04 -1.81
N PRO A 69 -5.77 -4.83 -2.76
CA PRO A 69 -5.05 -5.88 -3.47
C PRO A 69 -3.75 -5.36 -4.10
N GLY A 70 -2.66 -6.11 -3.93
CA GLY A 70 -1.34 -5.74 -4.45
C GLY A 70 -0.61 -4.63 -3.68
N LYS A 71 -1.17 -4.15 -2.57
CA LYS A 71 -0.51 -3.22 -1.64
C LYS A 71 -0.34 -3.87 -0.26
N LYS A 72 0.68 -3.44 0.46
CA LYS A 72 0.93 -3.78 1.87
C LYS A 72 0.31 -2.73 2.79
N ASN A 73 0.08 -3.08 4.05
CA ASN A 73 -0.63 -2.19 4.99
C ASN A 73 0.12 -0.88 5.28
N TYR A 74 1.45 -0.85 5.17
CA TYR A 74 2.20 0.41 5.28
C TYR A 74 1.79 1.43 4.19
N HIS A 75 1.31 0.99 3.02
CA HIS A 75 0.81 1.90 2.00
C HIS A 75 -0.48 2.59 2.45
N THR A 76 -1.36 1.88 3.14
CA THR A 76 -2.58 2.46 3.71
C THR A 76 -2.23 3.54 4.72
N LEU A 77 -1.25 3.28 5.60
CA LEU A 77 -0.78 4.27 6.56
C LEU A 77 -0.15 5.49 5.85
N PHE A 78 0.66 5.25 4.82
CA PHE A 78 1.24 6.33 4.01
C PHE A 78 0.16 7.19 3.33
N PHE A 79 -0.87 6.56 2.76
CA PHE A 79 -1.99 7.29 2.15
C PHE A 79 -2.80 8.06 3.18
N LEU A 80 -2.99 7.51 4.38
CA LEU A 80 -3.66 8.21 5.48
C LEU A 80 -2.90 9.50 5.86
N ILE A 81 -1.58 9.42 5.99
CA ILE A 81 -0.73 10.57 6.34
C ILE A 81 -0.70 11.60 5.21
N LYS A 82 -0.62 11.14 3.95
CA LYS A 82 -0.58 12.01 2.76
C LYS A 82 -1.95 12.60 2.41
N SER A 83 -3.04 12.02 2.90
CA SER A 83 -4.40 12.40 2.53
C SER A 83 -4.68 13.86 2.87
N ASN A 84 -5.01 14.65 1.85
CA ASN A 84 -5.45 16.01 2.06
C ASN A 84 -6.90 16.01 2.57
N LYS A 85 -7.11 16.48 3.80
CA LYS A 85 -8.44 16.53 4.43
C LYS A 85 -9.31 17.69 3.94
N THR A 86 -8.75 18.64 3.21
CA THR A 86 -9.49 19.82 2.74
C THR A 86 -10.16 19.60 1.39
N VAL A 87 -9.82 18.54 0.67
CA VAL A 87 -10.36 18.25 -0.67
C VAL A 87 -11.20 16.98 -0.61
N TYR A 88 -12.52 17.16 -0.67
CA TYR A 88 -13.46 16.05 -0.81
C TYR A 88 -13.37 15.48 -2.23
N HIS A 89 -13.12 14.18 -2.33
CA HIS A 89 -13.21 13.45 -3.60
C HIS A 89 -14.54 12.70 -3.61
N PRO A 90 -15.52 13.10 -4.45
CA PRO A 90 -16.77 12.37 -4.55
C PRO A 90 -16.48 10.94 -5.02
N ILE A 91 -16.98 9.97 -4.27
CA ILE A 91 -16.95 8.57 -4.69
C ILE A 91 -17.98 8.42 -5.81
N ASP A 92 -17.50 8.32 -7.05
CA ASP A 92 -18.37 8.01 -8.18
C ASP A 92 -18.79 6.54 -8.11
N ARG A 93 -19.98 6.29 -7.56
CA ARG A 93 -20.58 4.95 -7.47
C ARG A 93 -20.94 4.38 -8.84
N HIS A 94 -21.05 5.22 -9.85
CA HIS A 94 -21.37 4.85 -11.22
C HIS A 94 -20.15 4.90 -12.13
N LYS A 95 -18.91 4.96 -11.59
CA LYS A 95 -17.69 5.12 -12.40
C LYS A 95 -17.61 4.14 -13.56
N VAL A 96 -17.92 2.86 -13.31
CA VAL A 96 -17.92 1.81 -14.34
C VAL A 96 -19.03 2.04 -15.39
N GLU A 97 -20.25 2.37 -14.95
CA GLU A 97 -21.37 2.67 -15.86
C GLU A 97 -21.11 3.94 -16.68
N ASN A 98 -20.52 4.96 -16.07
CA ASN A 98 -20.12 6.20 -16.74
C ASN A 98 -19.02 5.93 -17.76
N GLU A 99 -17.97 5.18 -17.40
CA GLU A 99 -16.90 4.78 -18.34
C GLU A 99 -17.48 4.05 -19.56
N ILE A 100 -18.40 3.11 -19.36
CA ILE A 100 -19.06 2.38 -20.46
C ILE A 100 -19.94 3.31 -21.30
N LYS A 101 -20.78 4.14 -20.66
CA LYS A 101 -21.74 5.02 -21.32
C LYS A 101 -21.04 6.08 -22.20
N TYR A 102 -19.97 6.69 -21.69
CA TYR A 102 -19.25 7.72 -22.44
C TYR A 102 -18.25 7.12 -23.44
N SER A 103 -17.69 5.93 -23.18
CA SER A 103 -16.87 5.22 -24.18
C SER A 103 -17.69 4.82 -25.42
N ASN A 104 -18.94 4.39 -25.25
CA ASN A 104 -19.80 4.02 -26.38
C ASN A 104 -20.28 5.25 -27.17
N ASN A 105 -20.61 6.36 -26.48
CA ASN A 105 -20.94 7.62 -27.14
C ASN A 105 -19.78 8.16 -27.99
N GLU A 106 -18.52 8.02 -27.54
CA GLU A 106 -17.36 8.44 -28.36
C GLU A 106 -17.18 7.58 -29.62
N VAL A 107 -17.51 6.29 -29.56
CA VAL A 107 -17.46 5.40 -30.73
C VAL A 107 -18.58 5.73 -31.72
N GLU A 108 -19.80 5.95 -31.22
CA GLU A 108 -20.97 6.28 -32.02
C GLU A 108 -20.86 7.65 -32.71
N VAL A 109 -20.24 8.64 -32.06
CA VAL A 109 -19.95 9.94 -32.68
C VAL A 109 -18.87 9.85 -33.77
N ARG A 110 -17.92 8.91 -33.65
CA ARG A 110 -16.87 8.69 -34.67
C ARG A 110 -17.36 7.90 -35.89
N GLU A 111 -18.36 7.04 -35.73
CA GLU A 111 -18.98 6.30 -36.85
C GLU A 111 -19.95 7.17 -37.67
N ASN A 112 -20.50 8.24 -37.06
CA ASN A 112 -21.48 9.13 -37.69
C ASN A 112 -20.88 10.47 -38.17
N ALA A 113 -19.56 10.63 -38.18
CA ALA A 113 -18.83 11.81 -38.65
C ALA A 113 -18.03 11.50 -39.92
#